data_AF-A0A383UHN8-F1
#
_entry.id   AF-A0A383UHN8-F1
#
_cell.length_a   1.000
_cell.length_b   1.000
_cell.length_c   1.000
_cell.angle_alpha   90.00
_cell.angle_beta   90.00
_cell.angle_gamma   90.00
#
_symmetry.space_group_name_H-M   'P 1'
#
loop_
_entity.id
_entity.type
_entity.pdbx_description
1 polymer ?
#
loop_
_entity_poly.entity_id
_entity_poly.type
_entity_poly.pdbx_seq_one_letter_code
_entity_poly.pdbx_strand_id
1 'polypeptide(L)'
;MFRGYFARPEIGLCSFWGKELGSINSQKYCERIVVPIDGMVSMRPWLSVMQYNASARAAARTMEDVNQRLIQPIFWPTNSPDLNPIEAFWDSKKD
;
A
#
# COMPACT_ATOMS: atom_id res chain seq x y z
N MET A 1 -9.02 10.51 2.11
CA MET A 1 -8.61 9.46 1.15
C MET A 1 -8.40 8.20 1.98
N PHE A 2 -9.13 7.12 1.75
CA PHE A 2 -9.00 5.92 2.60
C PHE A 2 -7.86 5.01 2.10
N ARG A 3 -7.13 4.34 3.01
CA ARG A 3 -6.13 3.33 2.63
C ARG A 3 -6.05 2.18 3.64
N GLY A 4 -6.55 1.00 3.26
CA GLY A 4 -6.40 -0.23 4.03
C GLY A 4 -5.31 -1.15 3.47
N TYR A 5 -4.71 -1.98 4.32
CA TYR A 5 -3.86 -3.11 3.94
C TYR A 5 -4.63 -4.41 4.18
N PHE A 6 -4.59 -5.35 3.23
CA PHE A 6 -5.31 -6.62 3.30
C PHE A 6 -4.35 -7.78 3.03
N ALA A 7 -4.43 -8.86 3.82
CA ALA A 7 -3.54 -10.01 3.70
C ALA A 7 -4.31 -11.32 3.96
N ARG A 8 -4.93 -11.91 2.92
CA ARG A 8 -5.76 -13.12 3.08
C ARG A 8 -5.03 -14.25 3.84
N PRO A 9 -5.71 -15.00 4.73
CA PRO A 9 -7.16 -14.95 5.02
C PRO A 9 -7.56 -13.84 6.01
N GLU A 10 -6.61 -13.02 6.47
CA GLU A 10 -6.83 -12.03 7.52
C GLU A 10 -6.93 -10.61 6.94
N ILE A 11 -7.90 -9.82 7.41
CA ILE A 11 -7.88 -8.39 7.09
C ILE A 11 -6.68 -7.80 7.83
N GLY A 12 -5.72 -7.27 7.08
CA GLY A 12 -4.53 -6.61 7.60
C GLY A 12 -4.87 -5.25 8.22
N LEU A 13 -3.84 -4.54 8.66
CA LEU A 13 -3.98 -3.22 9.28
C LEU A 13 -4.77 -2.27 8.36
N CYS A 14 -5.90 -1.75 8.83
CA CYS A 14 -6.65 -0.74 8.10
C CYS A 14 -6.32 0.63 8.68
N SER A 15 -5.78 1.56 7.88
CA SER A 15 -5.53 2.93 8.30
C SER A 15 -6.55 3.87 7.66
N PHE A 16 -7.42 4.45 8.47
CA PHE A 16 -8.35 5.49 8.00
C PHE A 16 -7.60 6.82 7.89
N TRP A 17 -7.73 7.53 6.76
CA TRP A 17 -7.15 8.87 6.61
C TRP A 17 -8.25 9.89 6.35
N GLY A 18 -8.41 10.80 7.32
CA GLY A 18 -9.30 11.95 7.24
C GLY A 18 -8.78 13.05 6.30
N LYS A 19 -9.61 14.07 6.06
CA LYS A 19 -9.30 15.26 5.23
C LYS A 19 -8.08 16.06 5.74
N GLU A 20 -7.62 15.80 6.96
CA GLU A 20 -6.64 16.62 7.69
C GLU A 20 -5.18 16.43 7.24
N LEU A 21 -4.87 15.40 6.44
CA LEU A 21 -3.49 15.05 6.08
C LEU A 21 -2.95 15.71 4.79
N GLY A 22 -3.83 16.38 4.03
CA GLY A 22 -3.46 17.05 2.77
C GLY A 22 -2.95 16.09 1.70
N SER A 23 -2.14 16.60 0.76
CA SER A 23 -1.54 15.78 -0.31
C SER A 23 -0.40 14.88 0.23
N ILE A 24 -0.29 13.68 -0.36
CA ILE A 24 0.78 12.72 -0.06
C ILE A 24 1.94 12.97 -1.02
N ASN A 25 3.08 13.40 -0.47
CA ASN A 25 4.36 13.44 -1.17
C ASN A 25 5.20 12.20 -0.79
N SER A 26 6.35 12.02 -1.46
CA SER A 26 7.23 10.86 -1.22
C SER A 26 7.72 10.74 0.23
N GLN A 27 7.96 11.85 0.92
CA GLN A 27 8.38 11.83 2.32
C GLN A 27 7.29 11.27 3.23
N LYS A 28 6.07 11.84 3.16
CA LYS A 28 4.92 11.34 3.92
C LYS A 28 4.61 9.88 3.58
N TYR A 29 4.87 9.48 2.33
CA TYR A 29 4.75 8.09 1.90
C TYR A 29 5.73 7.17 2.64
N CYS A 30 7.02 7.50 2.68
CA CYS A 30 8.01 6.70 3.41
C CYS A 30 7.64 6.58 4.90
N GLU A 31 7.39 7.71 5.56
CA GLU A 31 7.16 7.77 7.01
C GLU A 31 5.85 7.10 7.46
N ARG A 32 4.78 7.23 6.67
CA ARG A 32 3.44 6.85 7.10
C ARG A 32 2.87 5.63 6.37
N ILE A 33 3.47 5.23 5.25
CA ILE A 33 3.02 4.11 4.44
C ILE A 33 4.04 2.98 4.45
N VAL A 34 5.32 3.27 4.18
CA VAL A 34 6.35 2.22 4.11
C VAL A 34 6.61 1.62 5.50
N VAL A 35 6.63 2.43 6.56
CA VAL A 35 6.86 1.96 7.94
C VAL A 35 5.82 0.91 8.41
N PRO A 36 4.50 1.10 8.28
CA PRO A 36 3.54 0.04 8.61
C PRO A 36 3.67 -1.22 7.76
N ILE A 37 3.97 -1.08 6.46
CA ILE A 37 4.18 -2.22 5.57
C ILE A 37 5.37 -3.05 6.06
N ASP A 38 6.48 -2.39 6.35
CA ASP A 38 7.69 -3.00 6.87
C ASP A 38 7.42 -3.79 8.15
N GLY A 39 6.69 -3.21 9.11
CA GLY A 39 6.27 -3.92 10.31
C GLY A 39 5.44 -5.17 10.00
N MET A 40 4.48 -5.07 9.07
CA MET A 40 3.64 -6.22 8.69
C MET A 40 4.43 -7.33 8.00
N VAL A 41 5.31 -6.98 7.06
CA VAL A 41 6.14 -7.96 6.31
C VAL A 41 7.21 -8.55 7.22
N SER A 42 7.81 -7.76 8.12
CA SER A 42 8.78 -8.25 9.11
C SER A 42 8.17 -9.31 10.05
N MET A 43 6.90 -9.15 10.43
CA MET A 43 6.19 -10.15 11.23
C MET A 43 5.69 -11.36 10.42
N ARG A 44 5.59 -11.22 9.09
CA ARG A 44 5.00 -12.21 8.18
C ARG A 44 5.78 -12.23 6.86
N PRO A 45 7.00 -12.77 6.83
CA PRO A 45 7.91 -12.66 5.68
C PRO A 45 7.41 -13.38 4.41
N TRP A 46 6.39 -14.23 4.53
CA TRP A 46 5.72 -14.86 3.39
C TRP A 46 4.70 -13.93 2.70
N LEU A 47 4.39 -12.76 3.26
CA LEU A 47 3.49 -11.80 2.63
C LEU A 47 4.21 -11.03 1.54
N SER A 48 3.59 -11.01 0.36
CA SER A 48 4.00 -10.15 -0.74
C SER A 48 3.16 -8.88 -0.77
N VAL A 49 3.78 -7.74 -1.07
CA VAL A 49 3.13 -6.44 -0.97
C VAL A 49 2.58 -6.01 -2.32
N MET A 50 1.28 -5.81 -2.41
CA MET A 50 0.64 -5.25 -3.59
C MET A 50 0.25 -3.79 -3.36
N GLN A 51 0.61 -2.90 -4.29
CA GLN A 51 0.27 -1.48 -4.24
C GLN A 51 -0.11 -0.98 -5.63
N TYR A 52 -1.01 0.00 -5.69
CA TYR A 52 -1.29 0.71 -6.94
C TYR A 52 -0.07 1.53 -7.38
N ASN A 53 0.12 1.68 -8.69
CA ASN A 53 1.22 2.44 -9.28
C ASN A 53 0.95 3.96 -9.22
N ALA A 54 0.96 4.53 -8.01
CA ALA A 54 0.84 5.97 -7.79
C ALA A 54 2.20 6.67 -7.96
N SER A 55 2.21 7.92 -8.43
CA SER A 55 3.44 8.71 -8.65
C SER A 55 4.35 8.80 -7.41
N ALA A 56 3.76 8.84 -6.20
CA ALA A 56 4.51 8.83 -4.94
C ALA A 56 5.25 7.52 -4.65
N ARG A 57 4.81 6.39 -5.22
CA ARG A 57 5.51 5.08 -5.15
C ARG A 57 6.69 5.04 -6.12
N ALA A 58 6.52 5.60 -7.32
CA ALA A 58 7.56 5.65 -8.34
C ALA A 58 8.67 6.68 -8.05
N ALA A 59 8.50 7.50 -7.00
CA ALA A 59 9.55 8.41 -6.56
C ALA A 59 10.79 7.62 -6.09
N ALA A 60 11.97 8.03 -6.54
CA ALA A 60 13.25 7.37 -6.21
C ALA A 60 13.44 7.12 -4.72
N ARG A 61 13.08 8.11 -3.88
CA ARG A 61 13.14 8.01 -2.42
C ARG A 61 12.30 6.85 -1.86
N THR A 62 11.09 6.67 -2.40
CA THR A 62 10.19 5.60 -1.95
C THR A 62 10.71 4.23 -2.39
N MET A 63 11.27 4.13 -3.60
CA MET A 63 11.89 2.88 -4.07
C MET A 63 13.12 2.52 -3.24
N GLU A 64 13.93 3.50 -2.85
CA GLU A 64 15.09 3.29 -1.99
C GLU A 64 14.69 2.79 -0.59
N ASP A 65 13.71 3.43 0.06
CA ASP A 65 13.21 3.04 1.39
C ASP A 65 12.58 1.64 1.38
N VAL A 66 11.81 1.32 0.33
CA VAL A 66 11.24 -0.03 0.12
C VAL A 66 12.34 -1.09 -0.06
N ASN A 67 13.38 -0.77 -0.83
CA ASN A 67 14.50 -1.68 -1.08
C ASN A 67 15.36 -1.88 0.17
N GLN A 68 15.64 -0.81 0.93
CA GLN A 68 16.38 -0.88 2.21
C GLN A 68 15.69 -1.76 3.25
N ARG A 69 14.35 -1.79 3.22
CA ARG A 69 13.52 -2.62 4.11
C ARG A 69 13.23 -4.01 3.58
N LEU A 70 13.86 -4.40 2.46
CA LEU A 70 13.69 -5.70 1.82
C LEU A 70 12.23 -6.03 1.47
N ILE A 71 11.39 -5.01 1.30
CA ILE A 71 10.00 -5.18 0.90
C ILE A 71 10.00 -5.53 -0.58
N GLN A 72 9.49 -6.71 -0.94
CA GLN A 72 9.32 -7.13 -2.33
C GLN A 72 7.90 -6.83 -2.83
N PRO A 73 7.70 -5.75 -3.60
CA PRO A 73 6.40 -5.47 -4.16
C PRO A 73 6.09 -6.39 -5.35
N ILE A 74 4.84 -6.83 -5.46
CA ILE A 74 4.35 -7.54 -6.63
C ILE A 74 4.30 -6.57 -7.81
N PHE A 75 4.72 -7.03 -8.99
CA PHE A 75 4.55 -6.29 -10.23
C PHE A 75 3.06 -6.10 -10.52
N TRP A 76 2.66 -4.87 -10.85
CA TRP A 76 1.28 -4.56 -11.18
C TRP A 76 1.20 -3.77 -12.47
N PRO A 77 0.38 -4.20 -13.46
CA PRO A 77 0.21 -3.46 -14.70
C PRO A 77 -0.46 -2.11 -14.47
N THR A 78 -0.04 -1.11 -15.24
CA THR A 78 -0.61 0.25 -15.20
C THR A 78 -2.04 0.25 -15.72
N ASN A 79 -2.94 1.02 -15.09
CA ASN A 79 -4.35 1.13 -15.47
C ASN A 79 -5.15 -0.18 -15.43
N SER A 80 -4.78 -1.12 -14.56
CA SER A 80 -5.54 -2.37 -14.33
C SER A 80 -6.17 -2.40 -12.93
N PRO A 81 -7.21 -1.60 -12.67
CA PRO A 81 -7.95 -1.63 -11.41
C PRO A 81 -8.75 -2.93 -11.25
N ASP A 82 -9.24 -3.50 -12.35
CA ASP A 82 -10.04 -4.75 -12.41
C ASP A 82 -9.32 -5.95 -11.80
N LEU A 83 -7.99 -5.98 -11.90
CA LEU A 83 -7.19 -7.05 -11.32
C LEU A 83 -6.99 -6.85 -9.80
N ASN A 84 -7.23 -5.64 -9.26
CA ASN A 84 -6.86 -5.31 -7.88
C ASN A 84 -7.91 -5.81 -6.89
N PRO A 85 -7.59 -6.75 -5.99
CA PRO A 85 -8.57 -7.32 -5.07
C PRO A 85 -9.26 -6.29 -4.17
N ILE A 86 -8.63 -5.12 -3.96
CA ILE A 86 -9.25 -4.04 -3.18
C ILE A 86 -10.42 -3.39 -3.90
N GLU A 87 -10.43 -3.36 -5.24
CA GLU A 87 -11.54 -2.78 -6.01
C GLU A 87 -12.80 -3.63 -5.84
N ALA A 88 -12.67 -4.97 -5.85
CA ALA A 88 -13.77 -5.86 -5.51
C ALA A 88 -14.30 -5.65 -4.09
N PHE A 89 -13.41 -5.38 -3.12
CA PHE A 89 -13.82 -5.00 -1.77
C PHE A 89 -14.57 -3.67 -1.76
N TRP A 90 -14.08 -2.66 -2.48
CA TRP A 90 -14.76 -1.37 -2.59
C TRP A 90 -16.12 -1.47 -3.24
N ASP A 91 -16.24 -2.24 -4.32
CA ASP A 91 -17.53 -2.48 -4.98
C ASP A 91 -18.52 -3.15 -4.03
N SER A 92 -18.07 -4.12 -3.21
CA SER A 92 -18.91 -4.72 -2.16
C SER A 92 -19.34 -3.77 -1.03
N LYS A 93 -18.74 -2.58 -0.95
CA LYS A 93 -19.06 -1.53 0.04
C LYS A 93 -19.85 -0.36 -0.55
N LYS A 94 -20.18 -0.40 -1.85
CA LYS A 94 -21.01 0.62 -2.51
C LYS A 94 -22.51 0.35 -2.38
N ASP A 95 -22.90 -0.90 -2.10
CA ASP A 95 -24.23 -1.27 -1.61
C ASP A 95 -24.38 -0.97 -0.11
#